data_AF-A0A9W9DJZ3-F1
#
_entry.id   AF-A0A9W9DJZ3-F1
#
_cell.length_a   1.000
_cell.length_b   1.000
_cell.length_c   1.000
_cell.angle_alpha   90.00
_cell.angle_beta   90.00
_cell.angle_gamma   90.00
#
_symmetry.space_group_name_H-M   'P 1'
#
loop_
_entity.id
_entity.type
_entity.pdbx_description
1 polymer ?
#
loop_
_entity_poly.entity_id
_entity_poly.type
_entity_poly.pdbx_seq_one_letter_code
_entity_poly.pdbx_strand_id
1 'polypeptide(L)'
;QIQEWARDYDSNGPFTHISQLYGLFPGAQIDPRFNETLAHAANISLLLRGDSSSGWPTAWRANLFARLLQGETAYYYMTRLISRYSYDNLWSSNSVFQIDGNFGVFSVFCIYAVL
;
A
#
# COMPACT_ATOMS: atom_id res chain seq x y z
N GLN A 1 -7.93 3.74 -13.60
CA GLN A 1 -7.88 3.81 -12.12
C GLN A 1 -9.15 3.21 -11.53
N ILE A 2 -9.08 2.67 -10.32
CA ILE A 2 -10.25 2.50 -9.44
C ILE A 2 -10.75 3.88 -9.03
N GLN A 3 -12.02 4.14 -9.28
CA GLN A 3 -12.69 5.38 -8.93
C GLN A 3 -12.91 5.44 -7.41
N GLU A 4 -12.50 6.55 -6.79
CA GLU A 4 -12.72 6.78 -5.35
C GLU A 4 -14.14 7.24 -5.05
N TRP A 5 -14.77 7.90 -6.02
CA TRP A 5 -16.12 8.44 -5.91
C TRP A 5 -17.00 7.87 -7.02
N ALA A 6 -18.32 8.04 -6.89
CA ALA A 6 -19.29 7.51 -7.86
C ALA A 6 -19.21 8.15 -9.26
N ARG A 7 -18.52 9.29 -9.39
CA ARG A 7 -18.27 9.95 -10.68
C ARG A 7 -16.76 10.14 -10.86
N ASP A 8 -16.36 10.32 -12.11
CA ASP A 8 -14.98 10.62 -12.46
C ASP A 8 -14.67 12.08 -12.11
N TYR A 9 -14.07 12.27 -10.95
CA TYR A 9 -13.60 13.56 -10.47
C TYR A 9 -12.08 13.64 -10.63
N ASP A 10 -11.56 14.81 -10.97
CA ASP A 10 -10.13 15.05 -11.04
C ASP A 10 -9.47 14.75 -9.68
N SER A 11 -8.30 14.10 -9.72
CA SER A 11 -7.59 13.77 -8.49
C SER A 11 -7.06 15.03 -7.81
N ASN A 12 -7.25 15.14 -6.49
CA ASN A 12 -6.74 16.25 -5.67
C ASN A 12 -5.21 16.19 -5.40
N GLY A 13 -4.42 15.62 -6.31
CA GLY A 13 -2.98 15.46 -6.17
C GLY A 13 -2.56 14.27 -5.27
N PRO A 14 -1.28 14.17 -4.91
CA PRO A 14 -0.76 13.08 -4.10
C PRO A 14 -1.31 13.19 -2.68
N PHE A 15 -2.03 12.16 -2.25
CA PHE A 15 -2.54 12.04 -0.89
C PHE A 15 -2.05 10.75 -0.25
N THR A 16 -2.00 10.75 1.07
CA THR A 16 -1.49 9.64 1.87
C THR A 16 -2.50 8.47 1.94
N HIS A 17 -3.79 8.79 2.02
CA HIS A 17 -4.86 7.79 1.99
C HIS A 17 -5.17 7.34 0.55
N ILE A 18 -5.46 6.04 0.43
CA ILE A 18 -5.86 5.34 -0.80
C ILE A 18 -7.05 4.43 -0.52
N SER A 19 -8.04 4.97 0.20
CA SER A 19 -9.18 4.25 0.78
C SER A 19 -10.02 3.48 -0.25
N GLN A 20 -10.07 3.94 -1.49
CA GLN A 20 -10.74 3.24 -2.60
C GLN A 20 -10.11 1.88 -2.92
N LEU A 21 -8.89 1.61 -2.43
CA LEU A 21 -8.21 0.33 -2.57
C LEU A 21 -8.40 -0.59 -1.37
N TYR A 22 -9.29 -0.26 -0.43
CA TYR A 22 -9.68 -1.18 0.66
C TYR A 22 -10.07 -2.56 0.12
N GLY A 23 -10.79 -2.62 -1.00
CA GLY A 23 -11.21 -3.87 -1.64
C GLY A 23 -10.05 -4.76 -2.11
N LEU A 24 -8.85 -4.20 -2.33
CA LEU A 24 -7.62 -4.95 -2.65
C LEU A 24 -6.90 -5.44 -1.38
N PHE A 25 -6.81 -4.56 -0.37
CA PHE A 25 -6.30 -4.90 0.95
C PHE A 25 -6.74 -3.87 2.01
N PRO A 26 -7.23 -4.30 3.19
CA PRO A 26 -7.31 -5.68 3.69
C PRO A 26 -8.52 -6.48 3.16
N GLY A 27 -9.36 -5.91 2.29
CA GLY A 27 -10.41 -6.65 1.61
C GLY A 27 -9.88 -7.68 0.61
N ALA A 28 -10.80 -8.44 0.03
CA ALA A 28 -10.51 -9.47 -0.97
C ALA A 28 -11.44 -9.37 -2.20
N GLN A 29 -12.01 -8.19 -2.45
CA GLN A 29 -12.90 -7.92 -3.58
C GLN A 29 -12.14 -7.75 -4.89
N ILE A 30 -10.89 -7.28 -4.83
CA ILE A 30 -9.97 -7.17 -5.95
C ILE A 30 -8.88 -8.21 -5.75
N ASP A 31 -8.80 -9.18 -6.65
CA ASP A 31 -7.77 -10.21 -6.64
C ASP A 31 -7.23 -10.43 -8.06
N PRO A 32 -5.91 -10.30 -8.28
CA PRO A 32 -5.31 -10.43 -9.61
C PRO A 32 -5.48 -11.82 -10.22
N ARG A 33 -5.75 -12.86 -9.42
CA ARG A 33 -5.96 -14.23 -9.91
C ARG A 33 -7.34 -14.42 -10.55
N PHE A 34 -8.31 -13.56 -10.23
CA PHE A 34 -9.69 -13.70 -10.68
C PHE A 34 -10.15 -12.54 -11.57
N ASN A 35 -9.56 -11.34 -11.43
CA ASN A 35 -9.96 -10.18 -12.22
C ASN A 35 -8.76 -9.26 -12.53
N GLU A 36 -8.14 -9.49 -13.68
CA GLU A 36 -7.01 -8.70 -14.17
C GLU A 36 -7.38 -7.25 -14.45
N THR A 37 -8.61 -6.98 -14.90
CA THR A 37 -9.07 -5.60 -15.19
C THR A 37 -9.08 -4.74 -13.94
N LEU A 38 -9.67 -5.24 -12.84
CA LEU A 38 -9.69 -4.51 -11.57
C LEU A 38 -8.30 -4.43 -10.94
N ALA A 39 -7.49 -5.49 -11.03
CA ALA A 39 -6.11 -5.48 -10.54
C ALA A 39 -5.24 -4.44 -11.28
N HIS A 40 -5.37 -4.38 -12.62
CA HIS A 40 -4.70 -3.37 -13.43
C HIS A 40 -5.19 -1.96 -13.05
N ALA A 41 -6.50 -1.75 -12.91
CA ALA A 41 -7.05 -0.47 -12.50
C ALA A 41 -6.56 -0.03 -11.11
N ALA A 42 -6.40 -0.97 -10.16
CA ALA A 42 -5.86 -0.73 -8.83
C ALA A 42 -4.38 -0.35 -8.86
N ASN A 43 -3.59 -1.04 -9.70
CA ASN A 43 -2.20 -0.67 -9.95
C ASN A 43 -2.07 0.76 -10.49
N ILE A 44 -2.90 1.12 -11.49
CA ILE A 44 -2.95 2.49 -12.02
C ILE A 44 -3.33 3.50 -10.91
N SER A 45 -4.28 3.19 -10.03
CA SER A 45 -4.60 4.06 -8.90
C SER A 45 -3.41 4.31 -7.96
N LEU A 46 -2.61 3.26 -7.66
CA LEU A 46 -1.40 3.39 -6.84
C LEU A 46 -0.36 4.29 -7.50
N LEU A 47 -0.13 4.12 -8.81
CA LEU A 47 0.84 4.91 -9.57
C LEU A 47 0.40 6.38 -9.66
N LEU A 48 -0.88 6.66 -9.92
CA LEU A 48 -1.42 8.01 -10.01
C LEU A 48 -1.42 8.76 -8.68
N ARG A 49 -1.58 8.04 -7.55
CA ARG A 49 -1.44 8.63 -6.21
C ARG A 49 0.02 8.99 -5.89
N GLY A 50 0.95 8.68 -6.79
CA GLY A 50 2.37 8.96 -6.65
C GLY A 50 2.97 8.13 -5.54
N ASP A 51 4.12 8.54 -5.04
CA ASP A 51 4.80 7.91 -3.92
C ASP A 51 4.69 8.85 -2.72
N SER A 52 3.83 8.49 -1.75
CA SER A 52 3.50 9.37 -0.63
C SER A 52 3.80 8.72 0.73
N SER A 53 4.37 9.56 1.60
CA SER A 53 4.40 9.50 3.07
C SER A 53 5.26 8.45 3.81
N SER A 54 5.80 8.90 4.95
CA SER A 54 6.47 8.16 6.02
C SER A 54 5.48 7.36 6.87
N GLY A 55 5.94 6.25 7.49
CA GLY A 55 5.13 5.45 8.43
C GLY A 55 4.11 4.52 7.76
N TRP A 56 2.92 4.38 8.38
CA TRP A 56 1.85 3.49 7.92
C TRP A 56 1.47 3.54 6.43
N PRO A 57 1.54 4.67 5.70
CA PRO A 57 1.18 4.71 4.30
C PRO A 57 2.15 3.91 3.43
N THR A 58 3.45 3.98 3.77
CA THR A 58 4.50 3.15 3.15
C THR A 58 4.21 1.67 3.41
N ALA A 59 3.84 1.33 4.65
CA ALA A 59 3.50 -0.05 5.01
C ALA A 59 2.24 -0.55 4.28
N TRP A 60 1.19 0.26 4.15
CA TRP A 60 -0.03 -0.13 3.44
C TRP A 60 0.22 -0.31 1.94
N ARG A 61 1.01 0.58 1.31
CA ARG A 61 1.47 0.41 -0.08
C ARG A 61 2.21 -0.91 -0.28
N ALA A 62 3.11 -1.28 0.64
CA ALA A 62 3.80 -2.57 0.58
C ALA A 62 2.81 -3.75 0.55
N ASN A 63 1.76 -3.72 1.39
CA ASN A 63 0.72 -4.75 1.39
C ASN A 63 -0.08 -4.78 0.08
N LEU A 64 -0.43 -3.60 -0.47
CA LEU A 64 -1.20 -3.51 -1.72
C LEU A 64 -0.39 -4.04 -2.91
N PHE A 65 0.91 -3.72 -3.00
CA PHE A 65 1.78 -4.28 -4.03
C PHE A 65 2.01 -5.79 -3.87
N ALA A 66 2.12 -6.28 -2.63
CA ALA A 66 2.19 -7.72 -2.37
C ALA A 66 0.90 -8.42 -2.83
N ARG A 67 -0.27 -7.84 -2.58
CA ARG A 67 -1.57 -8.36 -3.07
C ARG A 67 -1.73 -8.29 -4.58
N LEU A 68 -1.03 -7.38 -5.26
CA LEU A 68 -0.95 -7.31 -6.72
C LEU A 68 0.11 -8.26 -7.32
N LEU A 69 0.73 -9.13 -6.51
CA LEU A 69 1.80 -10.04 -6.90
C LEU A 69 3.07 -9.32 -7.40
N GLN A 70 3.27 -8.05 -6.99
CA GLN A 70 4.44 -7.24 -7.33
C GLN A 70 5.49 -7.32 -6.22
N GLY A 71 6.16 -8.48 -6.16
CA GLY A 71 7.17 -8.86 -5.18
C GLY A 71 8.21 -7.77 -4.88
N GLU A 72 8.92 -7.37 -5.93
CA GLU A 72 10.02 -6.41 -5.86
C GLU A 72 9.55 -5.03 -5.38
N THR A 73 8.40 -4.56 -5.87
CA THR A 73 7.84 -3.26 -5.50
C THR A 73 7.43 -3.22 -4.03
N ALA A 74 6.79 -4.27 -3.53
CA ALA A 74 6.46 -4.37 -2.11
C ALA A 74 7.72 -4.46 -1.23
N TYR A 75 8.73 -5.22 -1.64
CA TYR A 75 10.03 -5.28 -0.94
C TYR A 75 10.71 -3.90 -0.88
N TYR A 76 10.64 -3.12 -1.96
CA TYR A 76 11.11 -1.74 -1.98
C TYR A 76 10.45 -0.87 -0.89
N TYR A 77 9.12 -0.91 -0.76
CA TYR A 77 8.41 -0.14 0.27
C TYR A 77 8.72 -0.62 1.69
N MET A 78 8.84 -1.94 1.92
CA MET A 78 9.25 -2.48 3.22
C MET A 78 10.65 -1.99 3.62
N THR A 79 11.61 -2.13 2.71
CA THR A 79 13.00 -1.69 2.93
C THR A 79 13.04 -0.20 3.20
N ARG A 80 12.22 0.59 2.51
CA ARG A 80 12.12 2.03 2.73
C ARG A 80 11.56 2.39 4.10
N LEU A 81 10.54 1.66 4.61
CA LEU A 81 10.04 1.90 5.97
C LEU A 81 11.15 1.68 7.00
N ILE A 82 11.85 0.56 6.89
CA ILE A 82 12.90 0.17 7.85
C ILE A 82 14.09 1.15 7.77
N SER A 83 14.53 1.52 6.58
CA SER A 83 15.75 2.32 6.38
C SER A 83 15.55 3.83 6.51
N ARG A 84 14.34 4.35 6.31
CA ARG A 84 14.08 5.81 6.28
C ARG A 84 13.02 6.29 7.26
N TYR A 85 12.11 5.40 7.68
CA TYR A 85 10.93 5.76 8.46
C TYR A 85 10.80 4.91 9.72
N SER A 86 11.95 4.59 10.32
CA SER A 86 12.07 3.91 11.60
C SER A 86 13.16 4.59 12.44
N TYR A 87 12.97 4.63 13.75
CA TYR A 87 14.00 5.01 14.71
C TYR A 87 15.05 3.89 14.86
N ASP A 88 16.14 4.15 15.56
CA ASP A 88 17.22 3.16 15.81
C ASP A 88 16.72 1.91 16.55
N ASN A 89 15.64 2.02 17.33
CA ASN A 89 14.97 0.91 18.00
C ASN A 89 13.96 0.17 17.10
N LEU A 90 13.98 0.43 15.78
CA LEU A 90 13.10 -0.12 14.76
C LEU A 90 11.62 0.26 14.89
N TRP A 91 11.27 1.24 15.72
CA TRP A 91 9.91 1.75 15.79
C TRP A 91 9.59 2.64 14.61
N SER A 92 8.46 2.41 13.96
CA SER A 92 8.05 3.17 12.79
C SER A 92 7.74 4.62 13.17
N SER A 93 8.13 5.53 12.27
CA SER A 93 8.05 6.98 12.48
C SER A 93 7.36 7.67 11.31
N ASN A 94 6.46 8.58 11.66
CA ASN A 94 5.83 9.54 10.75
C ASN A 94 5.78 10.91 11.44
N SER A 95 6.96 11.49 11.68
CA SER A 95 7.20 12.66 12.57
C SER A 95 7.08 12.36 14.07
N VAL A 96 6.32 11.34 14.44
CA VAL A 96 6.26 10.74 15.78
C VAL A 96 6.20 9.21 15.66
N PHE A 97 6.39 8.50 16.76
CA PHE A 97 6.15 7.06 16.82
C PHE A 97 4.70 6.70 16.47
N GLN A 98 4.52 5.77 15.53
CA GLN A 98 3.23 5.16 15.20
C GLN A 98 3.40 3.66 14.96
N ILE A 99 2.69 2.82 15.73
CA ILE A 99 2.88 1.36 15.72
C ILE A 99 2.27 0.68 14.47
N ASP A 100 1.34 1.36 13.80
CA ASP A 100 0.68 0.91 12.56
C ASP A 100 1.69 0.55 11.44
N GLY A 101 2.76 1.33 11.27
CA GLY A 101 3.82 1.02 10.32
C GLY A 101 4.54 -0.29 10.62
N ASN A 102 4.81 -0.59 11.90
CA ASN A 102 5.45 -1.84 12.32
C ASN A 102 4.56 -3.06 12.01
N PHE A 103 3.29 -3.02 12.42
CA PHE A 103 2.35 -4.10 12.15
C PHE A 103 2.04 -4.25 10.65
N GLY A 104 1.99 -3.13 9.92
CA GLY A 104 1.82 -3.13 8.48
C GLY A 104 2.96 -3.85 7.75
N VAL A 105 4.23 -3.65 8.15
CA VAL A 105 5.35 -4.40 7.56
C VAL A 105 5.31 -5.89 7.90
N PHE A 106 4.94 -6.24 9.15
CA PHE A 106 4.75 -7.64 9.52
C PHE A 106 3.70 -8.33 8.63
N SER A 107 2.59 -7.65 8.37
CA SER A 107 1.50 -8.14 7.50
C SER A 107 1.98 -8.51 6.09
N VAL A 108 2.96 -7.79 5.53
CA VAL A 108 3.48 -8.09 4.18
C VAL A 108 4.14 -9.47 4.13
N PHE A 109 4.90 -9.84 5.16
CA PHE A 109 5.51 -11.17 5.24
C PHE A 109 4.45 -12.27 5.29
N CYS A 110 3.34 -12.03 6.00
CA CYS A 110 2.23 -12.98 6.04
C CYS A 110 1.56 -13.15 4.67
N ILE A 111 1.38 -12.06 3.92
CA ILE A 111 0.82 -12.11 2.55
C ILE A 111 1.67 -13.00 1.65
N TYR A 112 3.00 -12.89 1.70
CA TYR A 112 3.89 -13.74 0.90
C TYR A 112 3.92 -15.20 1.35
N ALA A 113 3.72 -15.47 2.64
CA ALA A 113 3.72 -16.84 3.14
C ALA A 113 2.50 -17.66 2.68
N VAL A 114 1.45 -17.00 2.17
CA VAL A 114 0.16 -17.63 1.81
C VAL A 114 -0.25 -17.43 0.35
N LEU A 115 0.58 -16.76 -0.46
CA LEU A 115 0.42 -16.59 -1.90
C LEU A 115 1.31 -17.57 -2.66
#